data_AF-A0A368F956-F1
#
_entry.id   AF-A0A368F956-F1
#
_cell.length_a   1.000
_cell.length_b   1.000
_cell.length_c   1.000
_cell.angle_alpha   90.00
_cell.angle_beta   90.00
_cell.angle_gamma   90.00
#
_symmetry.space_group_name_H-M   'P 1'
#
loop_
_entity.id
_entity.type
_entity.pdbx_description
1 polymer ?
#
loop_
_entity_poly.entity_id
_entity_poly.type
_entity_poly.pdbx_seq_one_letter_code
_entity_poly.pdbx_strand_id
1 'polypeptide(L)'
;MRVFVWRVADLMLEEAPKPAIVMERCHHSNIFCYQFSIDGSELFSGGNDGVVIRHDVVTHKPLSVHEERHPVYSISANVVLSDKVSFT
;
A
#
# COMPACT_ATOMS: atom_id res chain seq x y z
N MET A 1 1.34 11.10 4.23
CA MET A 1 2.14 10.68 3.06
C MET A 1 1.29 9.89 2.07
N ARG A 2 1.59 10.00 0.78
CA ARG A 2 0.91 9.30 -0.33
C ARG A 2 1.61 7.99 -0.67
N VAL A 3 0.85 7.06 -1.25
CA VAL A 3 1.38 5.84 -1.85
C VAL A 3 1.35 5.98 -3.37
N PHE A 4 2.51 5.73 -4.00
CA PHE A 4 2.66 5.76 -5.45
C PHE A 4 3.10 4.38 -5.95
N VAL A 5 2.59 3.97 -7.11
CA VAL A 5 3.10 2.82 -7.85
C VAL A 5 3.75 3.31 -9.13
N TRP A 6 4.97 2.84 -9.38
CA TRP A 6 5.74 3.18 -10.55
C TRP A 6 5.94 1.95 -11.40
N ARG A 7 5.84 2.09 -12.72
CA ARG A 7 6.35 1.08 -13.64
C ARG A 7 7.85 1.33 -13.79
N VAL A 8 8.65 0.31 -13.49
CA VAL A 8 10.11 0.42 -13.56
C VAL A 8 10.58 0.71 -14.99
N ALA A 9 9.88 0.18 -16.01
CA ALA A 9 10.22 0.43 -17.41
C ALA A 9 10.16 1.93 -17.75
N ASP A 10 9.12 2.65 -17.29
CA ASP A 10 8.94 4.08 -17.55
C ASP A 10 10.12 4.89 -16.98
N LEU A 11 10.67 4.48 -15.83
CA LEU A 11 11.83 5.13 -15.21
C LEU A 11 13.09 5.09 -16.08
N MET A 12 13.17 4.13 -17.01
CA MET A 12 14.33 3.93 -17.89
C MET A 12 14.10 4.48 -19.30
N LEU A 13 12.83 4.63 -19.70
CA LEU A 13 12.44 4.95 -21.08
C LEU A 13 11.97 6.39 -21.26
N GLU A 14 11.50 7.04 -20.21
CA GLU A 14 10.93 8.38 -20.27
C GLU A 14 11.89 9.42 -19.68
N GLU A 15 12.00 10.59 -20.30
CA GLU A 15 12.81 11.71 -19.78
C GLU A 15 12.25 12.28 -18.46
N ALA A 16 10.93 12.18 -18.24
CA ALA A 16 10.25 12.69 -17.06
C ALA A 16 9.11 11.74 -16.65
N PRO A 17 9.45 10.56 -16.09
CA PRO A 17 8.46 9.55 -15.75
C PRO A 17 7.49 10.04 -14.68
N LYS A 18 6.25 9.59 -14.76
CA LYS A 18 5.21 9.85 -13.74
C LYS A 18 4.82 8.54 -13.04
N PRO A 19 4.30 8.61 -11.79
CA PRO A 19 3.70 7.44 -11.17
C PRO A 19 2.61 6.87 -12.08
N ALA A 20 2.62 5.56 -12.25
CA ALA A 20 1.54 4.86 -12.95
C ALA A 20 0.23 4.97 -12.14
N ILE A 21 0.35 4.94 -10.80
CA ILE A 21 -0.78 5.05 -9.89
C ILE A 21 -0.42 5.97 -8.72
N VAL A 22 -1.40 6.79 -8.34
CA VAL A 22 -1.39 7.57 -7.09
C VAL A 22 -2.62 7.15 -6.29
N MET A 23 -2.42 6.50 -5.16
CA MET A 23 -3.55 6.08 -4.32
C MET A 23 -4.24 7.30 -3.72
N GLU A 24 -5.58 7.29 -3.70
CA GLU A 24 -6.39 8.43 -3.26
C GLU A 24 -6.20 8.73 -1.77
N ARG A 25 -6.11 7.69 -0.93
CA ARG A 25 -6.00 7.87 0.53
C ARG A 25 -4.55 7.97 0.98
N CYS A 26 -4.31 8.95 1.85
CA CYS A 26 -3.01 9.26 2.41
C CYS A 26 -2.92 8.83 3.88
N HIS A 27 -1.71 8.48 4.32
CA HIS A 27 -1.35 8.45 5.74
C HIS A 27 -1.20 9.88 6.28
N HIS A 28 -1.35 10.08 7.57
CA HIS A 28 -1.06 11.35 8.25
C HIS A 28 0.39 11.44 8.77
N SER A 29 1.15 10.34 8.71
CA SER A 29 2.57 10.28 9.08
C SER A 29 3.39 9.47 8.06
N ASN A 30 4.62 9.09 8.44
CA ASN A 30 5.51 8.26 7.62
C ASN A 30 4.92 6.88 7.38
N ILE A 31 5.12 6.36 6.17
CA ILE A 31 4.80 4.98 5.83
C ILE A 31 6.03 4.14 6.14
N PHE A 32 5.85 3.06 6.90
CA PHE A 32 6.94 2.18 7.34
C PHE A 32 6.94 0.84 6.62
N CYS A 33 5.78 0.38 6.16
CA CYS A 33 5.66 -0.91 5.51
C CYS A 33 4.60 -0.88 4.40
N TYR A 34 4.76 -1.78 3.44
CA TYR A 34 3.81 -2.01 2.36
C TYR A 34 3.92 -3.45 1.86
N GLN A 35 2.87 -3.98 1.24
CA GLN A 35 2.84 -5.32 0.65
C GLN A 35 1.80 -5.36 -0.47
N PHE A 36 2.15 -5.85 -1.66
CA PHE A 36 1.16 -6.21 -2.67
C PHE A 36 0.51 -7.55 -2.34
N SER A 37 -0.76 -7.72 -2.69
CA SER A 37 -1.35 -9.06 -2.81
C SER A 37 -0.63 -9.86 -3.88
N ILE A 38 -0.73 -11.20 -3.83
CA ILE A 38 0.01 -12.07 -4.74
C ILE A 38 -0.38 -11.89 -6.21
N ASP A 39 -1.64 -11.54 -6.46
CA ASP A 39 -2.17 -11.23 -7.79
C ASP A 39 -1.94 -9.77 -8.20
N GLY A 40 -1.39 -8.93 -7.30
CA GLY A 40 -1.12 -7.52 -7.52
C GLY A 40 -2.36 -6.63 -7.61
N SER A 41 -3.56 -7.15 -7.33
CA SER A 41 -4.80 -6.38 -7.37
C SER A 41 -4.96 -5.42 -6.19
N GLU A 42 -4.24 -5.67 -5.09
CA GLU A 42 -4.30 -4.89 -3.87
C GLU A 42 -2.91 -4.49 -3.37
N LEU A 43 -2.85 -3.34 -2.72
CA LEU A 43 -1.67 -2.84 -2.05
C LEU A 43 -2.03 -2.51 -0.60
N PHE A 44 -1.29 -3.05 0.35
CA PHE A 44 -1.40 -2.69 1.76
C PHE A 44 -0.31 -1.69 2.11
N SER A 45 -0.61 -0.67 2.90
CA SER A 45 0.38 0.28 3.43
C SER A 45 0.13 0.54 4.91
N GLY A 46 1.20 0.54 5.72
CA GLY A 46 1.16 0.74 7.16
C GLY A 46 2.12 1.85 7.58
N GLY A 47 1.72 2.66 8.56
CA GLY A 47 2.46 3.87 8.92
C GLY A 47 2.64 4.12 10.41
N ASN A 48 3.42 5.16 10.70
CA ASN A 48 3.66 5.70 12.03
C ASN A 48 2.42 6.32 12.68
N ASP A 49 1.38 6.58 11.89
CA ASP A 49 0.06 7.00 12.34
C ASP A 49 -0.77 5.85 12.92
N GLY A 50 -0.21 4.63 12.98
CA GLY A 50 -0.94 3.43 13.36
C GLY A 50 -2.00 3.03 12.34
N VAL A 51 -2.02 3.63 11.15
CA VAL A 51 -3.02 3.32 10.13
C VAL A 51 -2.50 2.22 9.22
N VAL A 52 -3.37 1.28 8.86
CA VAL A 52 -3.19 0.38 7.73
C VAL A 52 -4.27 0.66 6.69
N ILE A 53 -3.86 0.86 5.44
CA ILE A 53 -4.78 1.07 4.32
C ILE A 53 -4.62 -0.10 3.36
N ARG A 54 -5.74 -0.71 2.98
CA ARG A 54 -5.83 -1.64 1.85
C ARG A 54 -6.35 -0.85 0.66
N HIS A 55 -5.54 -0.74 -0.38
CA HIS A 55 -5.82 -0.01 -1.61
C HIS A 55 -6.17 -0.98 -2.73
N ASP A 56 -7.15 -0.64 -3.54
CA ASP A 56 -7.41 -1.31 -4.81
C ASP A 56 -6.51 -0.69 -5.89
N VAL A 57 -5.71 -1.51 -6.56
CA VAL A 57 -4.71 -1.06 -7.52
C VAL A 57 -5.34 -0.59 -8.84
N VAL A 58 -6.55 -1.03 -9.19
CA VAL A 58 -7.21 -0.68 -10.45
C VAL A 58 -7.98 0.63 -10.33
N THR A 59 -8.69 0.82 -9.23
CA THR A 59 -9.55 1.97 -8.96
C THR A 59 -8.82 3.06 -8.17
N HIS A 60 -7.66 2.74 -7.58
CA HIS A 60 -6.83 3.60 -6.74
C HIS A 60 -7.47 4.00 -5.40
N LYS A 61 -8.63 3.41 -5.09
CA LYS A 61 -9.44 3.73 -3.92
C LYS A 61 -9.05 2.88 -2.72
N PRO A 62 -9.24 3.37 -1.49
CA PRO A 62 -9.14 2.53 -0.31
C PRO A 62 -10.31 1.53 -0.28
N LEU A 63 -9.99 0.24 -0.19
CA LEU A 63 -10.95 -0.84 0.09
C LEU A 63 -11.31 -0.88 1.58
N SER A 64 -10.32 -0.71 2.44
CA SER A 64 -10.51 -0.64 3.89
C SER A 64 -9.39 0.14 4.58
N VAL A 65 -9.70 0.65 5.77
CA VAL A 65 -8.73 1.29 6.67
C VAL A 65 -8.87 0.72 8.06
N HIS A 66 -7.74 0.33 8.64
CA HIS A 66 -7.63 -0.21 9.99
C HIS A 66 -6.74 0.70 10.83
N GLU A 67 -7.07 0.87 12.10
CA GLU A 67 -6.32 1.70 13.04
C GLU A 67 -5.79 0.82 14.17
N GLU A 68 -4.48 0.87 14.35
CA GLU A 68 -3.72 0.24 15.41
C GLU A 68 -3.31 1.28 16.46
N ARG A 69 -3.11 0.82 17.70
CA ARG A 69 -2.70 1.71 18.80
C ARG A 69 -1.26 2.21 18.68
N HIS A 70 -0.45 1.54 17.87
CA HIS A 70 0.99 1.78 17.74
C HIS A 70 1.35 1.87 16.26
N PRO A 71 2.51 2.46 15.93
CA PRO A 71 3.07 2.42 14.58
C PRO A 71 3.10 0.99 14.02
N VAL A 72 2.76 0.86 12.74
CA VAL A 72 2.77 -0.42 12.03
C VAL A 72 4.11 -0.58 11.33
N TYR A 73 4.90 -1.56 11.73
CA TYR A 73 6.25 -1.77 11.20
C TYR A 73 6.31 -2.88 10.15
N SER A 74 5.36 -3.81 10.17
CA SER A 74 5.29 -4.89 9.19
C SER A 74 3.86 -5.26 8.82
N ILE A 75 3.69 -5.69 7.57
CA ILE A 75 2.46 -6.25 7.03
C ILE A 75 2.79 -7.59 6.39
N SER A 76 2.02 -8.62 6.71
CA SER A 76 2.05 -9.88 5.98
C SER A 76 0.65 -10.24 5.54
N ALA A 77 0.44 -10.28 4.23
CA ALA A 77 -0.78 -10.83 3.62
C ALA A 77 -0.53 -12.31 3.32
N ASN A 78 -1.08 -13.21 4.13
CA ASN A 78 -0.89 -14.65 3.96
C ASN A 78 -1.81 -15.18 2.84
N VAL A 79 -1.26 -15.99 1.94
CA VAL A 79 -1.96 -16.52 0.76
C VAL A 79 -2.71 -17.83 1.07
N VAL A 80 -2.45 -18.48 2.21
CA VAL A 80 -2.90 -19.85 2.46
C VAL A 80 -3.94 -19.90 3.59
N LEU A 81 -5.21 -19.96 3.17
CA LEU A 81 -6.43 -20.27 3.92
C LEU A 81 -6.96 -19.13 4.83
N SER A 82 -8.04 -18.49 4.34
CA SER A 82 -8.81 -17.37 4.93
C SER A 82 -8.08 -16.03 4.95
N ASP A 83 -8.75 -14.96 4.49
CA ASP A 83 -8.29 -13.57 4.31
C ASP A 83 -7.70 -12.89 5.56
N LYS A 84 -6.63 -13.45 6.12
CA LYS A 84 -5.97 -12.94 7.32
C LYS A 84 -4.73 -12.18 6.93
N VAL A 85 -4.83 -10.86 7.04
CA VAL A 85 -3.68 -9.96 7.04
C VAL A 85 -3.29 -9.72 8.48
N SER A 86 -2.01 -9.92 8.81
CA SER A 86 -1.46 -9.64 10.13
C SER A 86 -0.55 -8.42 10.08
N PHE A 87 -0.63 -7.61 11.13
CA PHE A 87 0.14 -6.39 11.32
C PHE A 87 0.89 -6.48 12.65
N THR A 88 2.10 -5.94 12.73
CA THR A 88 2.90 -5.86 13.96
C THR A 88 3.72 -4.57 13.98
#